data_AF-A0A848DQ58-F1
#
_entry.id   AF-A0A848DQ58-F1
#
_cell.length_a   1.000
_cell.length_b   1.000
_cell.length_c   1.000
_cell.angle_alpha   90.00
_cell.angle_beta   90.00
_cell.angle_gamma   90.00
#
_symmetry.space_group_name_H-M   'P 1'
#
loop_
_entity.id
_entity.type
_entity.pdbx_description
1 polymer ?
#
loop_
_entity_poly.entity_id
_entity_poly.type
_entity_poly.pdbx_seq_one_letter_code
_entity_poly.pdbx_strand_id
1 'polypeptide(L)'
;MNGHRSPAAVLERSMAALEPIGEAEASAFAARFAADYLSWDEDDPTKRTEVLREYLADPRGATLGWSGAGRQRADVVLPGRTVRTSDEVIVVEVTVRVTTYQRICPRPDDLEPRRDDSADPPLSAVGPSCAPPPLAEGWRAASTFWARLAPPVTRDHAGRLVVDIGPAPDPDDPS
;
A
#
# COMPACT_ATOMS: atom_id res chain seq x y z
N MET A 1 -7.46 7.37 -31.98
CA MET A 1 -8.81 6.78 -31.84
C MET A 1 -9.24 6.94 -30.38
N ASN A 2 -10.04 7.96 -30.09
CA ASN A 2 -10.51 8.24 -28.73
C ASN A 2 -11.75 7.40 -28.45
N GLY A 3 -11.60 6.35 -27.64
CA GLY A 3 -12.71 5.50 -27.19
C GLY A 3 -13.68 6.30 -26.31
N HIS A 4 -14.83 6.68 -26.87
CA HIS A 4 -15.95 7.17 -26.08
C HIS A 4 -16.42 6.03 -25.17
N ARG A 5 -16.21 6.17 -23.86
CA ARG A 5 -16.77 5.24 -22.87
C ARG A 5 -18.30 5.31 -22.93
N SER A 6 -18.94 4.14 -22.86
CA SER A 6 -20.40 4.03 -22.87
C SER A 6 -21.02 4.81 -21.69
N PRO A 7 -22.09 5.59 -21.90
CA PRO A 7 -22.82 6.27 -20.83
C PRO A 7 -23.31 5.33 -19.72
N ALA A 8 -23.67 4.08 -20.06
CA ALA A 8 -24.09 3.07 -19.09
C ALA A 8 -22.94 2.68 -18.14
N ALA A 9 -21.73 2.53 -18.67
CA ALA A 9 -20.55 2.18 -17.86
C ALA A 9 -20.10 3.33 -16.94
N VAL A 10 -20.47 4.57 -17.27
CA VAL A 10 -20.26 5.74 -16.39
C VAL A 10 -21.30 5.72 -15.27
N LEU A 11 -22.57 5.49 -15.60
CA LEU A 11 -23.67 5.43 -14.62
C LEU A 11 -23.50 4.27 -13.64
N GLU A 12 -23.17 3.07 -14.10
CA GLU A 12 -22.90 1.90 -13.25
C GLU A 12 -21.76 2.18 -12.27
N ARG A 13 -20.74 2.91 -12.70
CA ARG A 13 -19.61 3.32 -11.86
C ARG A 13 -20.02 4.34 -10.80
N SER A 14 -20.89 5.28 -11.16
CA SER A 14 -21.51 6.22 -10.22
C SER A 14 -22.44 5.51 -9.22
N MET A 15 -23.14 4.46 -9.63
CA MET A 15 -23.99 3.66 -8.71
C MET A 15 -23.15 2.79 -7.77
N ALA A 16 -22.06 2.19 -8.25
CA ALA A 16 -21.12 1.45 -7.40
C ALA A 16 -20.46 2.35 -6.34
N ALA A 17 -20.22 3.64 -6.65
CA ALA A 17 -19.73 4.61 -5.69
C ALA A 17 -20.73 4.90 -4.54
N LEU A 18 -22.03 4.64 -4.76
CA LEU A 18 -23.09 4.83 -3.78
C LEU A 18 -23.38 3.58 -2.94
N GLU A 19 -22.81 2.42 -3.31
CA GLU A 19 -23.03 1.18 -2.56
C GLU A 19 -22.24 1.21 -1.24
N PRO A 20 -22.89 0.93 -0.09
CA PRO A 20 -22.21 0.88 1.19
C PRO A 20 -21.02 -0.08 1.14
N ILE A 21 -19.86 0.38 1.61
CA ILE A 21 -18.68 -0.48 1.71
C ILE A 21 -18.99 -1.65 2.66
N GLY A 22 -18.75 -2.88 2.20
CA GLY A 22 -18.90 -4.08 3.01
C GLY A 22 -17.70 -4.26 3.95
N GLU A 23 -17.94 -4.72 5.18
CA GLU A 23 -16.88 -4.87 6.19
C GLU A 23 -15.76 -5.84 5.77
N ALA A 24 -16.13 -6.96 5.12
CA ALA A 24 -15.17 -7.95 4.65
C ALA A 24 -14.31 -7.41 3.50
N GLU A 25 -14.92 -6.64 2.58
CA GLU A 25 -14.24 -6.00 1.46
C GLU A 25 -13.25 -4.95 1.96
N ALA A 26 -13.70 -4.06 2.88
CA ALA A 26 -12.85 -3.09 3.54
C ALA A 26 -11.70 -3.76 4.29
N SER A 27 -11.97 -4.86 5.00
CA SER A 27 -10.96 -5.58 5.78
C SER A 27 -9.88 -6.20 4.89
N ALA A 28 -10.27 -6.84 3.78
CA ALA A 28 -9.33 -7.40 2.82
C ALA A 28 -8.48 -6.31 2.14
N PHE A 29 -9.12 -5.20 1.74
CA PHE A 29 -8.45 -4.06 1.12
C PHE A 29 -7.45 -3.40 2.08
N ALA A 30 -7.87 -3.10 3.31
CA ALA A 30 -7.03 -2.52 4.36
C ALA A 30 -5.84 -3.43 4.72
N ALA A 31 -6.04 -4.74 4.78
CA ALA A 31 -4.97 -5.69 5.03
C ALA A 31 -3.92 -5.69 3.90
N ARG A 32 -4.36 -5.67 2.64
CA ARG A 32 -3.47 -5.60 1.48
C ARG A 32 -2.68 -4.28 1.46
N PHE A 33 -3.36 -3.16 1.70
CA PHE A 33 -2.74 -1.85 1.86
C PHE A 33 -1.68 -1.87 2.97
N ALA A 34 -2.01 -2.39 4.16
CA ALA A 34 -1.09 -2.43 5.29
C ALA A 34 0.18 -3.26 5.01
N ALA A 35 0.05 -4.36 4.25
CA ALA A 35 1.20 -5.16 3.82
C ALA A 35 2.18 -4.34 2.97
N ASP A 36 1.65 -3.60 2.00
CA ASP A 36 2.44 -2.79 1.08
C ASP A 36 2.94 -1.50 1.74
N TYR A 37 2.14 -0.87 2.60
CA TYR A 37 2.49 0.34 3.34
C TYR A 37 3.57 0.09 4.40
N LEU A 38 3.68 -1.12 4.96
CA LEU A 38 4.74 -1.48 5.89
C LEU A 38 5.88 -2.29 5.24
N SER A 39 5.98 -2.25 3.92
CA SER A 39 7.10 -2.82 3.18
C SER A 39 7.82 -1.76 2.34
N TRP A 40 9.14 -1.79 2.36
CA TRP A 40 9.98 -0.88 1.59
C TRP A 40 11.40 -1.43 1.45
N ASP A 41 12.09 -0.93 0.43
CA ASP A 41 13.45 -1.31 0.10
C ASP A 41 14.18 -0.10 -0.47
N GLU A 42 15.20 0.40 0.21
CA GLU A 42 15.98 1.53 -0.32
C GLU A 42 16.68 1.18 -1.64
N ASP A 43 16.91 -0.11 -1.92
CA ASP A 43 17.49 -0.58 -3.19
C ASP A 43 16.52 -0.46 -4.37
N ASP A 44 15.21 -0.35 -4.12
CA ASP A 44 14.18 -0.10 -5.13
C ASP A 44 13.16 0.94 -4.61
N PRO A 45 13.55 2.23 -4.58
CA PRO A 45 12.76 3.26 -3.92
C PRO A 45 11.48 3.64 -4.68
N THR A 46 11.40 3.36 -5.98
CA THR A 46 10.23 3.70 -6.79
C THR A 46 9.08 2.71 -6.59
N LYS A 47 9.38 1.44 -6.30
CA LYS A 47 8.38 0.37 -6.12
C LYS A 47 7.26 0.74 -5.17
N ARG A 48 7.61 1.31 -4.02
CA ARG A 48 6.64 1.71 -2.99
C ARG A 48 5.65 2.73 -3.53
N THR A 49 6.16 3.75 -4.22
CA THR A 49 5.32 4.82 -4.80
C THR A 49 4.46 4.31 -5.96
N GLU A 50 4.96 3.36 -6.74
CA GLU A 50 4.20 2.74 -7.83
C GLU A 50 3.05 1.88 -7.32
N VAL A 51 3.30 1.03 -6.32
CA VAL A 51 2.30 0.14 -5.74
C VAL A 51 1.26 0.90 -4.94
N LEU A 52 1.68 1.85 -4.08
CA LEU A 52 0.76 2.57 -3.19
C LEU A 52 -0.17 3.54 -3.90
N ARG A 53 0.16 3.95 -5.13
CA ARG A 53 -0.70 4.78 -6.00
C ARG A 53 -2.08 4.16 -6.27
N GLU A 54 -2.19 2.84 -6.24
CA GLU A 54 -3.46 2.14 -6.45
C GLU A 54 -4.34 2.08 -5.20
N TYR A 55 -3.79 2.36 -4.03
CA TYR A 55 -4.55 2.35 -2.77
C TYR A 55 -4.92 3.73 -2.29
N LEU A 56 -4.07 4.73 -2.49
CA LEU A 56 -4.21 6.01 -1.80
C LEU A 56 -5.12 6.98 -2.55
N ALA A 57 -5.98 7.68 -1.81
CA ALA A 57 -6.75 8.80 -2.33
C ALA A 57 -5.83 9.96 -2.78
N ASP A 58 -4.77 10.24 -2.01
CA ASP A 58 -3.66 11.12 -2.40
C ASP A 58 -2.35 10.31 -2.57
N PRO A 59 -1.83 10.17 -3.80
CA PRO A 59 -0.57 9.48 -4.08
C PRO A 59 0.65 9.98 -3.30
N ARG A 60 0.64 11.23 -2.82
CA ARG A 60 1.72 11.80 -2.01
C ARG A 60 1.88 11.08 -0.67
N GLY A 61 0.84 10.43 -0.20
CA GLY A 61 0.88 9.58 0.99
C GLY A 61 1.81 8.38 0.89
N ALA A 62 2.29 8.02 -0.31
CA ALA A 62 3.10 6.81 -0.51
C ALA A 62 4.45 6.84 0.21
N THR A 63 5.01 8.03 0.47
CA THR A 63 6.29 8.19 1.16
C THR A 63 6.13 8.40 2.67
N LEU A 64 4.92 8.51 3.19
CA LEU A 64 4.70 8.71 4.62
C LEU A 64 5.20 7.51 5.43
N GLY A 65 5.82 7.82 6.57
CA GLY A 65 6.41 6.83 7.47
C GLY A 65 7.73 6.22 6.99
N TRP A 66 8.27 6.65 5.83
CA TRP A 66 9.54 6.15 5.32
C TRP A 66 10.47 7.28 4.85
N SER A 67 11.71 7.29 5.35
CA SER A 67 12.73 8.29 4.98
C SER A 67 13.38 8.05 3.62
N GLY A 68 12.99 6.98 2.90
CA GLY A 68 13.71 6.50 1.72
C GLY A 68 14.91 5.59 2.04
N ALA A 69 15.24 5.40 3.33
CA ALA A 69 16.34 4.56 3.78
C ALA A 69 15.86 3.29 4.50
N GLY A 70 16.69 2.26 4.49
CA GLY A 70 16.47 0.96 5.10
C GLY A 70 15.60 0.02 4.25
N ARG A 71 15.39 -1.17 4.80
CA ARG A 71 14.57 -2.22 4.21
C ARG A 71 13.69 -2.82 5.29
N GLN A 72 12.42 -3.03 4.95
CA GLN A 72 11.41 -3.58 5.83
C GLN A 72 10.42 -4.43 5.05
N ARG A 73 9.95 -5.51 5.67
CA ARG A 73 8.97 -6.43 5.09
C ARG A 73 7.83 -6.70 6.06
N ALA A 74 6.60 -6.56 5.58
CA ALA A 74 5.43 -7.12 6.26
C ALA A 74 5.37 -8.64 6.02
N ASP A 75 5.34 -9.42 7.10
CA ASP A 75 5.35 -10.90 7.03
C ASP A 75 3.97 -11.51 7.26
N VAL A 76 3.18 -10.93 8.16
CA VAL A 76 1.84 -11.40 8.54
C VAL A 76 0.95 -10.20 8.73
N VAL A 77 -0.27 -10.25 8.20
CA VAL A 77 -1.27 -9.19 8.35
C VAL A 77 -2.54 -9.78 8.92
N LEU A 78 -3.04 -9.18 9.99
CA LEU A 78 -4.25 -9.61 10.69
C LEU A 78 -5.23 -8.43 10.73
N PRO A 79 -6.28 -8.41 9.88
CA PRO A 79 -7.37 -7.47 10.04
C PRO A 79 -8.12 -7.75 11.35
N GLY A 80 -8.48 -6.69 12.05
CA GLY A 80 -9.16 -6.69 13.34
C GLY A 80 -10.52 -6.04 13.24
N ARG A 81 -10.84 -5.21 14.24
CA ARG A 81 -12.14 -4.53 14.32
C ARG A 81 -12.34 -3.53 13.19
N THR A 82 -13.55 -3.50 12.65
CA THR A 82 -14.06 -2.47 11.75
C THR A 82 -14.88 -1.45 12.53
N VAL A 83 -14.69 -0.17 12.25
CA VAL A 83 -15.47 0.93 12.84
C VAL A 83 -15.95 1.83 11.72
N ARG A 84 -17.27 1.90 11.53
CA ARG A 84 -17.88 2.83 10.59
C ARG A 84 -17.91 4.23 11.23
N THR A 85 -17.23 5.19 10.60
CA THR A 85 -17.11 6.57 11.11
C THR A 85 -18.06 7.54 10.41
N SER A 86 -18.49 7.20 9.18
CA SER A 86 -19.56 7.85 8.41
C SER A 86 -20.19 6.84 7.45
N ASP A 87 -21.18 7.25 6.65
CA ASP A 87 -21.80 6.37 5.64
C ASP A 87 -20.77 5.87 4.60
N GLU A 88 -19.75 6.69 4.33
CA GLU A 88 -18.75 6.48 3.29
C GLU A 88 -17.41 5.94 3.82
N VAL A 89 -17.12 6.07 5.12
CA VAL A 89 -15.80 5.73 5.69
C VAL A 89 -15.87 4.61 6.72
N ILE A 90 -15.10 3.55 6.47
CA ILE A 90 -14.85 2.45 7.42
C ILE A 90 -13.37 2.48 7.81
N VAL A 91 -13.09 2.59 9.10
CA VAL A 91 -11.75 2.40 9.65
C VAL A 91 -11.56 0.94 10.00
N VAL A 92 -10.47 0.33 9.52
CA VAL A 92 -10.14 -1.07 9.80
C VAL A 92 -8.89 -1.12 10.66
N GLU A 93 -8.96 -1.66 11.86
CA GLU A 93 -7.77 -1.96 12.64
C GLU A 93 -6.99 -3.11 11.97
N VAL A 94 -5.69 -2.94 11.76
CA VAL A 94 -4.83 -3.97 11.17
C VAL A 94 -3.58 -4.11 12.02
N THR A 95 -3.27 -5.35 12.41
CA THR A 95 -2.02 -5.69 13.12
C THR A 95 -1.09 -6.42 12.15
N VAL A 96 0.13 -5.91 12.00
CA VAL A 96 1.10 -6.40 11.02
C VAL A 96 2.37 -6.84 11.73
N ARG A 97 2.83 -8.07 11.47
CA ARG A 97 4.17 -8.50 11.86
C ARG A 97 5.14 -7.99 10.81
N VAL A 98 6.12 -7.24 11.26
CA VAL A 98 7.12 -6.57 10.43
C VAL A 98 8.48 -7.10 10.78
N THR A 99 9.30 -7.40 9.78
CA THR A 99 10.73 -7.66 9.93
C THR A 99 11.52 -6.52 9.29
N THR A 100 12.41 -5.92 10.08
CA THR A 100 13.38 -4.92 9.59
C THR A 100 14.67 -5.59 9.18
N TYR A 101 15.43 -4.91 8.33
CA TYR A 101 16.70 -5.38 7.85
C TYR A 101 17.80 -4.35 8.11
N GLN A 102 18.96 -4.85 8.49
CA GLN A 102 20.17 -4.06 8.62
C GLN A 102 21.04 -4.29 7.38
N ARG A 103 21.52 -3.19 6.79
CA ARG A 103 22.53 -3.23 5.74
C ARG A 103 23.85 -3.71 6.32
N ILE A 104 24.46 -4.73 5.71
CA ILE A 104 25.72 -5.35 6.16
C ILE A 104 26.90 -5.11 5.20
N CYS A 105 26.64 -4.60 4.00
CA CYS A 105 27.67 -4.08 3.10
C CYS A 105 27.21 -2.75 2.48
N PRO A 106 28.14 -1.87 2.05
CA PRO A 106 27.78 -0.64 1.37
C PRO A 106 26.86 -0.91 0.17
N ARG A 107 25.91 -0.01 -0.06
CA ARG A 107 25.11 -0.04 -1.29
C ARG A 107 26.06 0.15 -2.48
N PRO A 108 26.02 -0.70 -3.51
CA PRO A 108 26.78 -0.47 -4.73
C PRO A 108 26.34 0.85 -5.41
N ASP A 109 27.28 1.64 -5.90
CA ASP A 109 26.99 2.91 -6.58
C ASP A 109 26.22 2.67 -7.89
N ASP A 110 26.47 1.55 -8.57
CA ASP A 110 25.85 1.16 -9.84
C ASP A 110 24.63 0.23 -9.65
N LEU A 111 23.98 0.27 -8.47
CA LEU A 111 22.80 -0.55 -8.23
C LEU A 111 21.60 -0.01 -9.02
N GLU A 112 21.38 -0.58 -10.20
CA GLU A 112 20.17 -0.33 -10.97
C GLU A 112 18.92 -0.76 -10.19
N PRO A 113 17.79 -0.01 -10.30
CA PRO A 113 16.52 -0.43 -9.73
C PRO A 113 16.20 -1.84 -10.20
N ARG A 114 15.90 -2.73 -9.25
CA ARG A 114 15.67 -4.14 -9.54
C ARG A 114 14.44 -4.27 -10.43
N ARG A 115 14.65 -4.50 -11.74
CA ARG A 115 13.58 -5.00 -12.59
C ARG A 115 13.28 -6.42 -12.20
N ASP A 116 12.00 -6.68 -11.93
CA ASP A 116 11.52 -8.02 -11.70
C ASP A 116 11.45 -8.74 -13.05
N ASP A 117 12.57 -9.30 -13.49
CA ASP A 117 12.65 -10.11 -14.72
C ASP A 117 12.02 -11.51 -14.53
N SER A 118 11.20 -11.69 -13.49
CA SER A 118 10.51 -12.96 -13.24
C SER A 118 9.42 -13.20 -14.29
N ALA A 119 9.07 -14.48 -14.44
CA ALA A 119 8.00 -14.92 -15.34
C ALA A 119 6.71 -14.13 -15.08
N ASP A 120 5.91 -13.94 -16.14
CA ASP A 120 4.64 -13.23 -16.06
C ASP A 120 3.84 -13.67 -14.82
N PRO A 121 3.31 -12.72 -14.03
CA PRO A 121 2.55 -13.07 -12.84
C PRO A 121 1.38 -13.98 -13.23
N PRO A 122 0.99 -14.93 -12.35
CA PRO A 122 -0.12 -15.83 -12.65
C PRO A 122 -1.42 -15.03 -12.89
N LEU A 123 -2.36 -15.59 -13.65
CA LEU A 123 -3.66 -14.95 -13.91
C LEU A 123 -4.45 -14.59 -12.64
N SER A 124 -4.17 -15.28 -11.53
CA SER A 124 -4.76 -15.02 -10.22
C SER A 124 -4.09 -13.87 -9.45
N ALA A 125 -3.01 -13.28 -9.98
CA ALA A 125 -2.35 -12.14 -9.36
C ALA A 125 -3.25 -10.90 -9.43
N VAL A 126 -3.42 -10.26 -8.28
CA VAL A 126 -4.26 -9.06 -8.12
C VAL A 126 -3.46 -7.75 -8.23
N GLY A 127 -2.16 -7.84 -8.52
CA GLY A 127 -1.23 -6.73 -8.70
C GLY A 127 0.13 -6.94 -8.02
N PRO A 128 1.06 -5.97 -8.19
CA PRO A 128 2.38 -6.02 -7.55
C PRO A 128 2.29 -5.81 -6.03
N SER A 129 3.40 -6.09 -5.33
CA SER A 129 3.57 -5.81 -3.91
C SER A 129 4.86 -5.03 -3.65
N CYS A 130 4.87 -4.22 -2.59
CA CYS A 130 6.07 -3.56 -2.06
C CYS A 130 6.97 -4.52 -1.28
N ALA A 131 6.50 -5.73 -0.94
CA ALA A 131 7.22 -6.66 -0.09
C ALA A 131 8.54 -7.08 -0.75
N PRO A 132 9.69 -6.70 -0.17
CA PRO A 132 10.95 -7.11 -0.74
C PRO A 132 11.18 -8.61 -0.44
N PRO A 133 12.06 -9.29 -1.22
CA PRO A 133 12.43 -10.68 -0.94
C PRO A 133 12.92 -10.85 0.50
N PRO A 134 12.58 -11.97 1.18
CA PRO A 134 12.95 -12.18 2.57
C PRO A 134 14.47 -12.30 2.79
N LEU A 135 15.21 -12.63 1.72
CA LEU A 135 16.67 -12.67 1.67
C LEU A 135 17.12 -11.80 0.50
N ALA A 136 18.14 -10.98 0.73
CA ALA A 136 18.80 -10.21 -0.31
C ALA A 136 20.27 -10.02 0.04
N GLU A 137 21.12 -9.93 -0.99
CA GLU A 137 22.53 -9.60 -0.81
C GLU A 137 22.68 -8.25 -0.11
N GLY A 138 23.65 -8.16 0.80
CA GLY A 138 23.89 -6.94 1.57
C GLY A 138 22.88 -6.62 2.67
N TRP A 139 21.87 -7.46 2.86
CA TRP A 139 20.86 -7.32 3.91
C TRP A 139 20.84 -8.50 4.86
N ARG A 140 20.69 -8.19 6.15
CA ARG A 140 20.47 -9.17 7.21
C ARG A 140 19.21 -8.82 7.98
N ALA A 141 18.33 -9.80 8.18
CA ALA A 141 17.16 -9.62 9.04
C ALA A 141 17.61 -9.19 10.45
N ALA A 142 16.94 -8.17 10.99
CA ALA A 142 17.24 -7.55 12.27
C ALA A 142 16.12 -7.85 13.28
N SER A 143 15.30 -6.85 13.63
CA SER A 143 14.21 -7.02 14.60
C SER A 143 12.89 -7.38 13.91
N THR A 144 12.08 -8.16 14.61
CA THR A 144 10.69 -8.43 14.25
C THR A 144 9.77 -7.87 15.33
N PHE A 145 8.74 -7.14 14.93
CA PHE A 145 7.77 -6.55 15.85
C PHE A 145 6.37 -6.51 15.25
N TRP A 146 5.38 -6.29 16.12
CA TRP A 146 4.00 -6.06 15.71
C TRP A 146 3.73 -4.56 15.61
N ALA A 147 3.35 -4.09 14.42
CA ALA A 147 2.85 -2.75 14.17
C ALA A 147 1.32 -2.76 14.12
N ARG A 148 0.71 -1.62 14.40
CA ARG A 148 -0.73 -1.39 14.24
C ARG A 148 -0.98 -0.25 13.28
N LEU A 149 -1.96 -0.42 12.41
CA LEU A 149 -2.51 0.63 11.55
C LEU A 149 -4.03 0.65 11.70
N ALA A 150 -4.62 1.79 11.38
CA ALA A 150 -6.07 1.95 11.30
C ALA A 150 -6.44 2.72 10.02
N PRO A 151 -6.16 2.18 8.81
CA PRO A 151 -6.46 2.88 7.57
C PRO A 151 -7.95 3.18 7.44
N PRO A 152 -8.32 4.44 7.17
CA PRO A 152 -9.68 4.81 6.76
C PRO A 152 -9.90 4.42 5.30
N VAL A 153 -10.82 3.49 5.07
CA VAL A 153 -11.21 3.02 3.74
C VAL A 153 -12.45 3.79 3.30
N THR A 154 -12.40 4.35 2.09
CA THR A 154 -13.50 5.06 1.41
C THR A 154 -13.57 4.64 -0.06
N ARG A 155 -14.47 5.22 -0.85
CA ARG A 155 -14.52 5.08 -2.31
C ARG A 155 -14.07 6.38 -2.99
N ASP A 156 -13.34 6.25 -4.10
CA ASP A 156 -13.07 7.38 -4.99
C ASP A 156 -14.28 7.68 -5.91
N HIS A 157 -14.17 8.75 -6.71
CA HIS A 157 -15.19 9.16 -7.68
C HIS A 157 -15.48 8.10 -8.76
N ALA A 158 -14.58 7.12 -8.93
CA ALA A 158 -14.75 5.98 -9.83
C ALA A 158 -15.29 4.74 -9.10
N GLY A 159 -15.69 4.87 -7.83
CA GLY A 159 -16.24 3.80 -7.00
C GLY A 159 -15.21 2.78 -6.50
N ARG A 160 -13.91 3.02 -6.68
CA ARG A 160 -12.83 2.12 -6.22
C ARG A 160 -12.55 2.36 -4.75
N LEU A 161 -12.27 1.29 -3.99
CA LEU A 161 -11.78 1.46 -2.63
C LEU A 161 -10.43 2.16 -2.63
N VAL A 162 -10.30 3.15 -1.74
CA VAL A 162 -9.06 3.89 -1.50
C VAL A 162 -8.88 4.10 0.00
N VAL A 163 -7.65 4.33 0.43
CA VAL A 163 -7.29 4.76 1.77
C VAL A 163 -7.08 6.27 1.76
N ASP A 164 -7.82 6.98 2.59
CA ASP A 164 -7.70 8.44 2.75
C ASP A 164 -7.03 8.80 4.08
N ILE A 165 -5.69 8.75 4.09
CA ILE A 165 -4.90 9.06 5.29
C ILE A 165 -4.84 10.56 5.62
N GLY A 166 -5.65 11.40 4.97
CA GLY A 166 -5.56 12.86 5.05
C GLY A 166 -4.36 13.41 4.27
N PRO A 167 -4.21 14.74 4.22
CA PRO A 167 -3.05 15.35 3.56
C PRO A 167 -1.77 14.89 4.27
N ALA A 168 -0.74 14.59 3.48
CA ALA A 168 0.61 14.48 4.03
C ALA A 168 0.93 15.78 4.80
N PRO A 169 1.52 15.70 6.01
CA PRO A 169 1.96 16.89 6.73
C PRO A 169 2.86 17.73 5.82
N ASP A 170 2.67 19.05 5.86
CA ASP A 170 3.48 19.99 5.10
C ASP A 170 4.95 19.87 5.59
N PRO A 171 5.96 19.71 4.71
CA PRO A 171 7.36 19.68 5.13
C PRO A 171 7.79 20.88 5.99
N ASP A 172 7.04 21.99 5.92
CA ASP A 172 7.29 23.22 6.68
C ASP A 172 6.50 23.33 7.99
N ASP A 173 5.73 22.31 8.40
CA ASP A 173 4.99 22.30 9.67
C ASP A 173 5.73 21.47 10.74
N PRO A 174 6.46 22.11 11.69
CA PRO A 174 7.19 21.39 12.72
C PRO A 174 6.24 20.85 13.79
N SER A 175 6.24 19.52 13.98
CA SER A 175 5.67 18.87 15.17
C SER A 175 6.47 19.15 16.44
#